data_AF-A0A059G5W0-F1
#
_entry.id   AF-A0A059G5W0-F1
#
_cell.length_a   1.000
_cell.length_b   1.000
_cell.length_c   1.000
_cell.angle_alpha   90.00
_cell.angle_beta   90.00
_cell.angle_gamma   90.00
#
_symmetry.space_group_name_H-M   'P 1'
#
loop_
_entity.id
_entity.type
_entity.pdbx_description
1 polymer ?
#
loop_
_entity_poly.entity_id
_entity_poly.type
_entity_poly.pdbx_seq_one_letter_code
_entity_poly.pdbx_strand_id
1 'polypeptide(L)'
;MASVTAIPNRRNAHGRGVAEIYIGGAADGQSQLVVSYVKARQRALLESGAGVGRSATWFAHYDLDGVLEHCRVALSQGDELVLVGHSWGSDAALRVSHQLHGDVALLAGVDPVMRPGGMFSNVTRRPGNAGVLVHVDARPRAFDRSDIVKATGVVLGGGLARAWREADVTISTELNHWAFAHMMAAPGSDGASLQARINEAGWRAAANRAG
;
A
#
# COMPACT_ATOMS: atom_id res chain seq x y z
N MET A 1 1.83 -21.36 3.29
CA MET A 1 0.64 -21.12 4.14
C MET A 1 -0.06 -19.89 3.59
N ALA A 2 -1.27 -20.06 3.07
CA ALA A 2 -2.11 -18.97 2.59
C ALA A 2 -2.82 -18.31 3.78
N SER A 3 -2.77 -16.99 3.89
CA SER A 3 -3.64 -16.26 4.81
C SER A 3 -4.03 -14.94 4.18
N VAL A 4 -5.18 -14.94 3.51
CA VAL A 4 -5.87 -13.71 3.12
C VAL A 4 -6.86 -13.41 4.25
N THR A 5 -6.75 -12.24 4.86
CA THR A 5 -7.77 -11.74 5.80
C THR A 5 -8.52 -10.63 5.08
N ALA A 6 -9.76 -10.90 4.66
CA ALA A 6 -10.59 -9.95 3.92
C ALA A 6 -11.93 -9.76 4.63
N ILE A 7 -12.43 -8.52 4.63
CA ILE A 7 -13.84 -8.23 4.90
C ILE A 7 -14.59 -8.20 3.57
N PRO A 8 -15.74 -8.89 3.44
CA PRO A 8 -16.59 -8.78 2.26
C PRO A 8 -17.07 -7.33 2.08
N ASN A 9 -16.85 -6.76 0.90
CA ASN A 9 -17.33 -5.43 0.55
C ASN A 9 -18.88 -5.44 0.51
N ARG A 10 -19.55 -4.89 1.53
CA ARG A 10 -21.01 -4.72 1.53
C ARG A 10 -21.35 -3.52 0.66
N ARG A 11 -21.87 -3.79 -0.54
CA ARG A 11 -22.18 -2.75 -1.53
C ARG A 11 -23.53 -2.11 -1.30
N ASN A 12 -23.60 -0.81 -1.56
CA ASN A 12 -24.86 -0.16 -1.90
C ASN A 12 -25.23 -0.53 -3.35
N ALA A 13 -26.52 -0.69 -3.62
CA ALA A 13 -27.06 -1.15 -4.90
C ALA A 13 -26.55 -0.37 -6.13
N HIS A 14 -26.01 0.85 -5.96
CA HIS A 14 -25.62 1.77 -7.04
C HIS A 14 -24.22 2.43 -6.85
N GLY A 15 -23.30 1.86 -6.05
CA GLY A 15 -22.01 2.51 -5.72
C GLY A 15 -20.76 1.76 -6.17
N ARG A 16 -19.83 2.46 -6.86
CA ARG A 16 -18.40 2.09 -6.90
C ARG A 16 -17.85 2.04 -5.48
N GLY A 17 -17.13 0.98 -5.13
CA GLY A 17 -16.45 0.85 -3.85
C GLY A 17 -14.96 1.20 -3.91
N VAL A 18 -14.24 0.98 -2.81
CA VAL A 18 -12.79 1.08 -2.71
C VAL A 18 -12.25 -0.21 -2.14
N ALA A 19 -11.35 -0.87 -2.87
CA ALA A 19 -10.59 -1.99 -2.37
C ALA A 19 -9.22 -1.48 -1.91
N GLU A 20 -8.94 -1.58 -0.60
CA GLU A 20 -7.61 -1.32 -0.04
C GLU A 20 -6.81 -2.62 0.05
N ILE A 21 -5.71 -2.71 -0.70
CA ILE A 21 -4.82 -3.85 -0.74
C ILE A 21 -3.51 -3.45 -0.07
N TYR A 22 -3.14 -4.15 1.00
CA TYR A 22 -1.91 -3.93 1.74
C TYR A 22 -0.98 -5.14 1.59
N ILE A 23 0.27 -4.88 1.21
CA ILE A 23 1.28 -5.91 0.98
C ILE A 23 2.39 -5.78 2.02
N GLY A 24 2.51 -6.80 2.89
CA GLY A 24 3.50 -6.84 3.95
C GLY A 24 4.94 -7.10 3.47
N GLY A 25 5.92 -6.59 4.21
CA GLY A 25 7.35 -6.80 3.94
C GLY A 25 7.88 -8.21 4.20
N ALA A 26 9.20 -8.38 4.09
CA ALA A 26 9.90 -9.67 4.22
C ALA A 26 9.55 -10.45 5.50
N ALA A 27 9.52 -9.73 6.62
CA ALA A 27 9.32 -10.30 7.95
C ALA A 27 7.87 -10.19 8.43
N ASP A 28 6.93 -9.69 7.62
CA ASP A 28 5.59 -9.34 8.09
C ASP A 28 4.77 -10.55 8.55
N GLY A 29 5.07 -11.74 8.03
CA GLY A 29 4.50 -12.99 8.54
C GLY A 29 4.85 -13.27 10.02
N GLN A 30 5.97 -12.75 10.52
CA GLN A 30 6.42 -12.88 11.91
C GLN A 30 6.16 -11.61 12.74
N SER A 31 6.47 -10.44 12.18
CA SER A 31 6.29 -9.16 12.89
C SER A 31 4.86 -8.66 12.92
N GLN A 32 4.00 -9.16 12.02
CA GLN A 32 2.58 -8.87 11.94
C GLN A 32 2.27 -7.37 11.86
N LEU A 33 3.15 -6.53 11.32
CA LEU A 33 2.98 -5.08 11.31
C LEU A 33 1.82 -4.65 10.42
N VAL A 34 1.86 -5.07 9.15
CA VAL A 34 0.84 -4.73 8.16
C VAL A 34 -0.41 -5.58 8.43
N VAL A 35 -0.26 -6.85 8.79
CA VAL A 35 -1.40 -7.71 9.20
C VAL A 35 -2.20 -7.07 10.34
N SER A 36 -1.53 -6.63 11.41
CA SER A 36 -2.21 -6.03 12.57
C SER A 36 -2.86 -4.70 12.21
N TYR A 37 -2.21 -3.92 11.35
CA TYR A 37 -2.79 -2.70 10.80
C TYR A 37 -4.08 -2.98 10.02
N VAL A 38 -4.06 -3.97 9.11
CA VAL A 38 -5.23 -4.32 8.30
C VAL A 38 -6.36 -4.83 9.19
N LYS A 39 -6.08 -5.65 10.21
CA LYS A 39 -7.10 -6.08 11.18
C LYS A 39 -7.74 -4.91 11.93
N ALA A 40 -6.93 -3.93 12.35
CA ALA A 40 -7.45 -2.72 12.99
C ALA A 40 -8.27 -1.86 12.01
N ARG A 41 -7.80 -1.72 10.76
CA ARG A 41 -8.50 -1.01 9.69
C ARG A 41 -9.85 -1.66 9.37
N GLN A 42 -9.87 -2.97 9.25
CA GLN A 42 -11.05 -3.80 9.06
C GLN A 42 -12.08 -3.58 10.17
N ARG A 43 -11.64 -3.59 11.43
CA ARG A 43 -12.51 -3.29 12.58
C ARG A 43 -13.08 -1.87 12.49
N ALA A 44 -12.25 -0.87 12.22
CA ALA A 44 -12.69 0.52 12.09
C ALA A 44 -13.71 0.73 10.96
N LEU A 45 -13.55 0.03 9.82
CA LEU A 45 -14.51 0.08 8.72
C LEU A 45 -15.86 -0.52 9.11
N LEU A 46 -15.88 -1.59 9.92
CA LEU A 46 -17.13 -2.17 10.43
C LEU A 46 -17.81 -1.25 11.45
N GLU A 47 -17.05 -0.68 12.38
CA GLU A 47 -17.59 0.13 13.50
C GLU A 47 -18.11 1.49 13.04
N SER A 48 -17.44 2.14 12.08
CA SER A 48 -17.78 3.50 11.64
C SER A 48 -18.95 3.57 10.64
N GLY A 49 -19.46 2.44 10.15
CA GLY A 49 -20.40 2.40 9.02
C GLY A 49 -19.78 2.83 7.68
N ALA A 50 -18.53 3.32 7.67
CA ALA A 50 -17.78 3.68 6.46
C ALA A 50 -17.30 2.45 5.65
N GLY A 51 -17.51 1.23 6.16
CA GLY A 51 -17.25 -0.02 5.45
C GLY A 51 -18.28 -0.35 4.36
N VAL A 52 -19.35 0.44 4.22
CA VAL A 52 -20.25 0.31 3.08
C VAL A 52 -19.52 0.78 1.82
N GLY A 53 -19.22 -0.16 0.93
CA GLY A 53 -18.44 0.10 -0.28
C GLY A 53 -16.93 0.16 -0.06
N ARG A 54 -16.37 -0.25 1.10
CA ARG A 54 -14.90 -0.25 1.30
C ARG A 54 -14.41 -1.53 1.96
N SER A 55 -13.35 -2.11 1.41
CA SER A 55 -12.67 -3.29 1.97
C SER A 55 -11.19 -3.00 2.24
N ALA A 56 -10.61 -3.78 3.13
CA ALA A 56 -9.17 -3.80 3.38
C ALA A 56 -8.70 -5.25 3.45
N THR A 57 -7.64 -5.57 2.71
CA THR A 57 -7.11 -6.94 2.59
C THR A 57 -5.60 -6.93 2.68
N TRP A 58 -5.03 -7.90 3.41
CA TRP A 58 -3.58 -8.10 3.51
C TRP A 58 -3.11 -9.26 2.63
N PHE A 59 -1.93 -9.09 2.03
CA PHE A 59 -1.19 -10.13 1.32
C PHE A 59 0.30 -10.12 1.72
N ALA A 60 0.95 -11.27 1.64
CA ALA A 60 2.40 -11.36 1.75
C ALA A 60 3.07 -10.86 0.45
N HIS A 61 4.25 -10.23 0.55
CA HIS A 61 4.99 -9.72 -0.63
C HIS A 61 5.28 -10.75 -1.73
N TYR A 62 5.32 -12.05 -1.40
CA TYR A 62 5.57 -13.10 -2.40
C TYR A 62 4.29 -13.60 -3.08
N ASP A 63 3.10 -13.20 -2.64
CA ASP A 63 1.80 -13.64 -3.18
C ASP A 63 1.28 -12.70 -4.27
N LEU A 64 2.05 -12.54 -5.34
CA LEU A 64 1.71 -11.60 -6.42
C LEU A 64 0.45 -12.02 -7.18
N ASP A 65 0.26 -13.32 -7.40
CA ASP A 65 -0.89 -13.85 -8.11
C ASP A 65 -2.18 -13.63 -7.32
N GLY A 66 -2.16 -13.86 -6.00
CA GLY A 66 -3.28 -13.57 -5.11
C GLY A 66 -3.65 -12.09 -5.10
N VAL A 67 -2.65 -11.21 -5.07
CA VAL A 67 -2.87 -9.75 -5.18
C VAL A 67 -3.48 -9.38 -6.53
N LEU A 68 -2.92 -9.87 -7.64
CA LEU A 68 -3.41 -9.58 -8.99
C LEU A 68 -4.85 -10.03 -9.18
N GLU A 69 -5.19 -11.24 -8.72
CA GLU A 69 -6.54 -11.77 -8.80
C GLU A 69 -7.51 -10.91 -7.98
N HIS A 70 -7.13 -10.53 -6.75
CA HIS A 70 -7.96 -9.67 -5.92
C HIS A 70 -8.21 -8.30 -6.58
N CYS A 71 -7.18 -7.70 -7.17
CA CYS A 71 -7.31 -6.44 -7.92
C CYS A 71 -8.23 -6.59 -9.14
N ARG A 72 -8.11 -7.68 -9.91
CA ARG A 72 -8.97 -7.94 -11.08
C ARG A 72 -10.43 -8.11 -10.67
N VAL A 73 -10.68 -8.88 -9.62
CA VAL A 73 -12.04 -9.05 -9.06
C VAL A 73 -12.60 -7.70 -8.64
N ALA A 74 -11.87 -6.91 -7.86
CA ALA A 74 -12.31 -5.58 -7.43
C ALA A 74 -12.58 -4.62 -8.61
N LEU A 75 -11.73 -4.61 -9.65
CA LEU A 75 -11.93 -3.81 -10.86
C LEU A 75 -13.15 -4.26 -11.68
N SER A 76 -13.34 -5.57 -11.89
CA SER A 76 -14.51 -6.12 -12.59
C SER A 76 -15.83 -5.72 -11.94
N GLN A 77 -15.72 -5.42 -10.67
CA GLN A 77 -16.78 -5.06 -9.78
C GLN A 77 -17.00 -3.54 -9.69
N GLY A 78 -16.15 -2.75 -10.36
CA GLY A 78 -16.19 -1.30 -10.40
C GLY A 78 -15.57 -0.59 -9.19
N ASP A 79 -14.83 -1.31 -8.34
CA ASP A 79 -14.15 -0.70 -7.20
C ASP A 79 -12.88 0.04 -7.67
N GLU A 80 -12.59 1.16 -7.02
CA GLU A 80 -11.29 1.83 -7.12
C GLU A 80 -10.26 1.08 -6.29
N LEU A 81 -9.03 1.01 -6.80
CA LEU A 81 -7.94 0.33 -6.12
C LEU A 81 -7.05 1.30 -5.37
N VAL A 82 -6.77 0.95 -4.11
CA VAL A 82 -5.70 1.51 -3.30
C VAL A 82 -4.69 0.39 -3.03
N LEU A 83 -3.46 0.55 -3.48
CA LEU A 83 -2.41 -0.46 -3.33
C LEU A 83 -1.27 0.10 -2.46
N VAL A 84 -1.01 -0.52 -1.31
CA VAL A 84 -0.02 -0.05 -0.33
C VAL A 84 0.97 -1.18 -0.07
N GLY A 85 2.25 -0.96 -0.35
CA GLY A 85 3.32 -1.89 0.00
C GLY A 85 4.17 -1.37 1.15
N HIS A 86 4.62 -2.25 2.04
CA HIS A 86 5.63 -1.93 3.07
C HIS A 86 6.93 -2.68 2.78
N SER A 87 8.09 -2.00 2.87
CA SER A 87 9.39 -2.65 2.65
C SER A 87 9.43 -3.36 1.28
N TRP A 88 9.74 -4.66 1.21
CA TRP A 88 9.65 -5.50 0.00
C TRP A 88 8.23 -5.57 -0.61
N GLY A 89 7.19 -5.35 0.19
CA GLY A 89 5.82 -5.23 -0.30
C GLY A 89 5.64 -4.04 -1.26
N SER A 90 6.51 -3.03 -1.20
CA SER A 90 6.50 -1.91 -2.15
C SER A 90 6.96 -2.33 -3.55
N ASP A 91 7.95 -3.22 -3.65
CA ASP A 91 8.32 -3.82 -4.95
C ASP A 91 7.17 -4.65 -5.50
N ALA A 92 6.55 -5.48 -4.66
CA ALA A 92 5.39 -6.27 -5.03
C ALA A 92 4.24 -5.38 -5.54
N ALA A 93 3.95 -4.27 -4.87
CA ALA A 93 2.94 -3.30 -5.27
C ALA A 93 3.23 -2.70 -6.66
N LEU A 94 4.49 -2.30 -6.93
CA LEU A 94 4.89 -1.83 -8.26
C LEU A 94 4.69 -2.91 -9.33
N ARG A 95 5.16 -4.13 -9.07
CA ARG A 95 5.07 -5.25 -10.02
C ARG A 95 3.63 -5.63 -10.33
N VAL A 96 2.75 -5.60 -9.33
CA VAL A 96 1.30 -5.80 -9.50
C VAL A 96 0.73 -4.68 -10.37
N SER A 97 1.02 -3.42 -10.05
CA SER A 97 0.46 -2.28 -10.78
C SER A 97 0.83 -2.30 -12.26
N HIS A 98 2.06 -2.68 -12.62
CA HIS A 98 2.48 -2.79 -14.04
C HIS A 98 1.87 -3.97 -14.79
N GLN A 99 1.41 -5.01 -14.08
CA GLN A 99 0.75 -6.17 -14.68
C GLN A 99 -0.78 -6.03 -14.72
N LEU A 100 -1.31 -4.96 -14.14
CA LEU A 100 -2.75 -4.73 -14.04
C LEU A 100 -3.26 -3.90 -15.21
N HIS A 101 -4.34 -4.36 -15.84
CA HIS A 101 -5.06 -3.63 -16.89
C HIS A 101 -6.27 -2.90 -16.30
N GLY A 102 -6.01 -1.94 -15.42
CA GLY A 102 -7.03 -1.10 -14.78
C GLY A 102 -6.39 -0.06 -13.86
N ASP A 103 -7.16 0.99 -13.55
CA ASP A 103 -6.66 2.15 -12.81
C ASP A 103 -6.44 1.83 -11.33
N VAL A 104 -5.29 2.28 -10.83
CA VAL A 104 -4.95 2.28 -9.41
C VAL A 104 -5.05 3.72 -8.93
N ALA A 105 -6.12 4.04 -8.19
CA ALA A 105 -6.39 5.40 -7.73
C ALA A 105 -5.23 5.95 -6.86
N LEU A 106 -4.69 5.09 -5.98
CA LEU A 106 -3.53 5.40 -5.15
C LEU A 106 -2.60 4.20 -5.06
N LEU A 107 -1.32 4.42 -5.39
CA LEU A 107 -0.23 3.48 -5.18
C LEU A 107 0.74 4.06 -4.15
N ALA A 108 1.02 3.34 -3.07
CA ALA A 108 1.90 3.79 -2.00
C ALA A 108 3.01 2.78 -1.69
N GLY A 109 4.22 3.31 -1.51
CA GLY A 109 5.36 2.59 -0.94
C GLY A 109 5.69 3.16 0.43
N VAL A 110 5.58 2.33 1.47
CA VAL A 110 5.87 2.68 2.86
C VAL A 110 7.20 2.09 3.26
N ASP A 111 8.16 2.98 3.49
CA ASP A 111 9.57 2.70 3.68
C ASP A 111 10.09 1.62 2.71
N PRO A 112 9.98 1.86 1.39
CA PRO A 112 10.25 0.86 0.36
C PRO A 112 11.71 0.38 0.39
N VAL A 113 11.88 -0.93 0.23
CA VAL A 113 13.18 -1.58 0.08
C VAL A 113 13.12 -2.50 -1.12
N MET A 114 14.11 -2.42 -2.00
CA MET A 114 14.22 -3.33 -3.15
C MET A 114 14.89 -4.64 -2.73
N ARG A 115 14.50 -5.76 -3.36
CA ARG A 115 15.00 -7.09 -3.00
C ARG A 115 16.39 -7.35 -3.61
N PRO A 116 17.38 -7.85 -2.82
CA PRO A 116 18.66 -8.34 -3.32
C PRO A 116 18.54 -9.56 -4.21
N GLY A 117 19.33 -9.60 -5.29
CA GLY A 117 19.78 -10.84 -5.92
C GLY A 117 18.67 -11.82 -6.32
N GLY A 118 18.09 -11.58 -7.49
CA GLY A 118 17.17 -12.52 -8.14
C GLY A 118 16.27 -11.78 -9.10
N MET A 119 16.84 -11.40 -10.25
CA MET A 119 16.18 -10.58 -11.27
C MET A 119 15.81 -9.20 -10.69
N PHE A 120 16.58 -8.17 -11.04
CA PHE A 120 16.10 -6.80 -10.86
C PHE A 120 14.63 -6.78 -11.27
N SER A 121 13.75 -6.35 -10.39
CA SER A 121 12.45 -5.87 -10.81
C SER A 121 12.78 -4.71 -11.75
N ASN A 122 12.90 -5.00 -13.05
CA ASN A 122 13.13 -4.01 -14.11
C ASN A 122 12.00 -2.95 -14.09
N VAL A 123 10.94 -3.23 -13.34
CA VAL A 123 9.83 -2.38 -12.98
C VAL A 123 10.25 -1.35 -11.93
N THR A 124 11.13 -0.45 -12.33
CA THR A 124 11.57 0.66 -11.47
C THR A 124 10.80 1.95 -11.74
N ARG A 125 10.10 2.04 -12.88
CA ARG A 125 9.39 3.26 -13.33
C ARG A 125 7.98 3.35 -12.77
N ARG A 126 7.41 4.56 -12.80
CA ARG A 126 5.99 4.79 -12.48
C ARG A 126 5.08 3.92 -13.39
N PRO A 127 4.10 3.19 -12.83
CA PRO A 127 3.05 2.55 -13.62
C PRO A 127 2.15 3.59 -14.29
N GLY A 128 1.81 3.39 -15.57
CA GLY A 128 0.95 4.31 -16.32
C GLY A 128 -0.50 4.38 -15.83
N ASN A 129 -0.92 3.39 -15.05
CA ASN A 129 -2.26 3.29 -14.45
C ASN A 129 -2.34 3.81 -13.00
N ALA A 130 -1.25 4.32 -12.43
CA ALA A 130 -1.25 4.88 -11.09
C ALA A 130 -1.69 6.36 -11.11
N GLY A 131 -2.85 6.65 -10.54
CA GLY A 131 -3.40 8.01 -10.44
C GLY A 131 -2.55 8.90 -9.53
N VAL A 132 -2.33 8.48 -8.29
CA VAL A 132 -1.41 9.13 -7.34
C VAL A 132 -0.39 8.13 -6.82
N LEU A 133 0.88 8.53 -6.83
CA LEU A 133 1.99 7.76 -6.26
C LEU A 133 2.48 8.45 -4.99
N VAL A 134 2.45 7.73 -3.87
CA VAL A 134 2.89 8.22 -2.56
C VAL A 134 4.09 7.42 -2.07
N HIS A 135 5.12 8.11 -1.62
CA HIS A 135 6.28 7.52 -0.96
C HIS A 135 6.34 7.99 0.49
N VAL A 136 6.30 7.06 1.44
CA VAL A 136 6.57 7.36 2.86
C VAL A 136 7.98 6.89 3.19
N ASP A 137 8.84 7.81 3.60
CA ASP A 137 10.28 7.58 3.83
C ASP A 137 10.58 7.69 5.33
N ALA A 138 10.99 6.58 5.95
CA ALA A 138 11.40 6.55 7.35
C ALA A 138 12.90 6.85 7.49
N ARG A 139 13.23 7.90 8.24
CA ARG A 139 14.59 8.38 8.48
C ARG A 139 14.84 8.51 9.98
N PRO A 140 14.99 7.40 10.71
CA PRO A 140 15.15 7.45 12.16
C PRO A 140 16.39 8.25 12.56
N ARG A 141 16.26 9.09 13.59
CA ARG A 141 17.36 9.93 14.12
C ARG A 141 18.48 9.10 14.78
N ALA A 142 18.15 7.92 15.28
CA ALA A 142 19.09 6.99 15.89
C ALA A 142 18.91 5.62 15.26
N PHE A 143 20.03 5.00 14.85
CA PHE A 143 20.06 3.67 14.28
C PHE A 143 19.56 2.65 15.31
N ASP A 144 18.55 1.85 14.98
CA ASP A 144 18.11 0.72 15.79
C ASP A 144 18.24 -0.62 15.04
N ARG A 145 17.90 -1.75 15.68
CA ARG A 145 18.00 -3.08 15.06
C ARG A 145 17.08 -3.25 13.83
N SER A 146 16.08 -2.40 13.63
CA SER A 146 15.25 -2.35 12.42
C SER A 146 16.00 -1.81 11.22
N ASP A 147 16.92 -0.88 11.48
CA ASP A 147 17.78 -0.32 10.46
C ASP A 147 18.82 -1.33 9.99
N ILE A 148 19.01 -2.46 10.67
CA ILE A 148 19.78 -3.60 10.16
C ILE A 148 19.01 -4.33 9.06
N VAL A 149 17.68 -4.47 9.15
CA VAL A 149 16.86 -5.04 8.06
C VAL A 149 16.80 -4.07 6.88
N LYS A 150 16.69 -2.75 7.16
CA LYS A 150 16.78 -1.71 6.14
C LYS A 150 18.17 -1.64 5.51
N ALA A 151 19.25 -1.68 6.28
CA ALA A 151 20.62 -1.67 5.78
C ALA A 151 20.96 -2.95 5.03
N THR A 152 20.54 -4.12 5.50
CA THR A 152 20.74 -5.40 4.78
C THR A 152 19.93 -5.41 3.49
N GLY A 153 18.71 -4.89 3.48
CA GLY A 153 17.88 -4.79 2.29
C GLY A 153 18.29 -3.68 1.30
N VAL A 154 18.80 -2.54 1.76
CA VAL A 154 19.26 -1.43 0.90
C VAL A 154 20.67 -1.69 0.37
N VAL A 155 21.58 -2.23 1.19
CA VAL A 155 22.96 -2.56 0.79
C VAL A 155 23.01 -3.81 -0.10
N LEU A 156 22.16 -4.81 0.12
CA LEU A 156 22.12 -5.98 -0.76
C LEU A 156 21.12 -5.79 -1.92
N GLY A 157 20.13 -4.89 -1.82
CA GLY A 157 18.94 -4.83 -2.69
C GLY A 157 18.90 -3.82 -3.82
N GLY A 158 19.96 -3.03 -4.01
CA GLY A 158 20.07 -2.16 -5.19
C GLY A 158 19.35 -0.81 -5.08
N GLY A 159 19.03 -0.34 -3.87
CA GLY A 159 18.53 1.02 -3.61
C GLY A 159 17.02 1.19 -3.71
N LEU A 160 16.56 2.43 -3.90
CA LEU A 160 15.13 2.79 -4.04
C LEU A 160 14.70 2.70 -5.52
N ALA A 161 13.49 2.22 -5.83
CA ALA A 161 12.99 2.29 -7.21
C ALA A 161 12.81 3.74 -7.69
N ARG A 162 12.98 3.99 -9.00
CA ARG A 162 12.82 5.34 -9.59
C ARG A 162 11.42 5.92 -9.34
N ALA A 163 10.38 5.09 -9.39
CA ALA A 163 9.00 5.46 -9.12
C ALA A 163 8.86 6.15 -7.76
N TRP A 164 9.48 5.60 -6.71
CA TRP A 164 9.39 6.17 -5.36
C TRP A 164 10.21 7.45 -5.18
N ARG A 165 11.32 7.60 -5.93
CA ARG A 165 12.07 8.88 -5.97
C ARG A 165 11.29 9.99 -6.66
N GLU A 166 10.45 9.63 -7.62
CA GLU A 166 9.64 10.52 -8.45
C GLU A 166 8.15 10.46 -8.05
N ALA A 167 7.87 10.11 -6.79
CA ALA A 167 6.51 10.05 -6.29
C ALA A 167 5.87 11.44 -6.28
N ASP A 168 4.55 11.50 -6.57
CA ASP A 168 3.80 12.75 -6.58
C ASP A 168 3.79 13.39 -5.18
N VAL A 169 3.80 12.55 -4.15
CA VAL A 169 3.85 12.94 -2.74
C VAL A 169 4.93 12.15 -2.04
N THR A 170 5.82 12.85 -1.32
CA THR A 170 6.77 12.23 -0.39
C THR A 170 6.48 12.69 1.04
N ILE A 171 6.28 11.73 1.95
CA ILE A 171 6.10 11.96 3.38
C ILE A 171 7.35 11.46 4.08
N SER A 172 8.16 12.37 4.63
CA SER A 172 9.35 12.02 5.41
C SER A 172 9.03 12.00 6.90
N THR A 173 9.49 10.98 7.62
CA THR A 173 9.24 10.81 9.05
C THR A 173 10.48 10.29 9.77
N GLU A 174 10.58 10.55 11.07
CA GLU A 174 11.70 10.09 11.92
C GLU A 174 11.42 8.74 12.59
N LEU A 175 10.35 8.08 12.14
CA LEU A 175 9.97 6.76 12.59
C LEU A 175 10.94 5.70 12.04
N ASN A 176 11.00 4.56 12.74
CA ASN A 176 11.80 3.41 12.30
C ASN A 176 11.02 2.52 11.31
N HIS A 177 11.74 1.57 10.69
CA HIS A 177 11.19 0.71 9.65
C HIS A 177 9.98 -0.13 10.10
N TRP A 178 9.91 -0.48 11.40
CA TRP A 178 8.80 -1.30 11.93
C TRP A 178 7.56 -0.49 12.30
N ALA A 179 7.64 0.84 12.35
CA ALA A 179 6.54 1.68 12.81
C ALA A 179 5.46 1.91 11.74
N PHE A 180 5.06 0.86 11.01
CA PHE A 180 4.15 0.94 9.86
C PHE A 180 2.87 1.74 10.15
N ALA A 181 2.15 1.43 11.22
CA ALA A 181 0.92 2.15 11.58
C ALA A 181 1.16 3.64 11.83
N HIS A 182 2.27 4.00 12.48
CA HIS A 182 2.64 5.38 12.72
C HIS A 182 3.08 6.08 11.42
N MET A 183 3.74 5.37 10.50
CA MET A 183 4.10 5.91 9.18
C MET A 183 2.84 6.20 8.34
N MET A 184 1.84 5.32 8.38
CA MET A 184 0.55 5.56 7.73
C MET A 184 -0.15 6.83 8.25
N ALA A 185 0.02 7.14 9.53
CA ALA A 185 -0.56 8.29 10.20
C ALA A 185 0.33 9.56 10.18
N ALA A 186 1.60 9.45 9.76
CA ALA A 186 2.53 10.57 9.77
C ALA A 186 2.07 11.68 8.82
N PRO A 187 2.08 12.95 9.23
CA PRO A 187 1.69 14.06 8.37
C PRO A 187 2.75 14.32 7.30
N GLY A 188 2.31 14.55 6.06
CA GLY A 188 3.14 15.11 5.00
C GLY A 188 3.43 16.60 5.20
N SER A 189 4.17 17.19 4.28
CA SER A 189 4.46 18.64 4.27
C SER A 189 3.21 19.51 4.16
N ASP A 190 2.14 18.98 3.58
CA ASP A 190 0.82 19.59 3.49
C ASP A 190 -0.10 19.24 4.67
N GLY A 191 0.43 18.59 5.71
CA GLY A 191 -0.32 18.16 6.89
C GLY A 191 -1.15 16.88 6.71
N ALA A 192 -1.33 16.40 5.46
CA ALA A 192 -2.11 15.20 5.18
C ALA A 192 -1.27 13.92 5.29
N SER A 193 -1.76 12.93 6.02
CA SER A 193 -1.14 11.61 6.12
C SER A 193 -1.51 10.70 4.96
N LEU A 194 -0.76 9.60 4.76
CA LEU A 194 -1.14 8.58 3.79
C LEU A 194 -2.53 8.01 4.11
N GLN A 195 -2.84 7.76 5.38
CA GLN A 195 -4.16 7.27 5.79
C GLN A 195 -5.28 8.28 5.46
N ALA A 196 -5.03 9.59 5.61
CA ALA A 196 -6.00 10.62 5.21
C ALA A 196 -6.26 10.56 3.69
N ARG A 197 -5.20 10.44 2.88
CA ARG A 197 -5.31 10.32 1.42
C ARG A 197 -6.06 9.06 0.98
N ILE A 198 -5.85 7.93 1.67
CA ILE A 198 -6.60 6.69 1.40
C ILE A 198 -8.09 6.86 1.73
N ASN A 199 -8.42 7.57 2.80
CA ASN A 199 -9.81 7.89 3.12
C ASN A 199 -10.44 8.77 2.03
N GLU A 200 -9.69 9.74 1.51
CA GLU A 200 -10.12 10.64 0.42
C GLU A 200 -10.24 9.96 -0.95
N ALA A 201 -9.48 8.89 -1.21
CA ALA A 201 -9.49 8.19 -2.50
C ALA A 201 -10.91 7.79 -2.94
N GLY A 202 -11.80 7.46 -1.99
CA GLY A 202 -13.21 7.12 -2.29
C GLY A 202 -14.15 8.32 -2.47
N TRP A 203 -13.73 9.55 -2.17
CA TRP A 203 -14.56 10.76 -2.27
C TRP A 203 -14.59 11.33 -3.68
N ARG A 204 -13.52 11.18 -4.47
CA ARG A 204 -13.48 11.62 -5.88
C ARG A 204 -14.50 10.86 -6.74
N ALA A 205 -14.78 9.59 -6.43
CA ALA A 205 -15.85 8.80 -7.04
C ALA A 205 -17.28 9.26 -6.69
N ALA A 206 -17.46 9.97 -5.57
CA ALA A 206 -18.75 10.51 -5.13
C ALA A 206 -18.98 11.93 -5.66
N ALA A 207 -17.95 12.77 -5.66
CA ALA A 207 -18.03 14.17 -6.10
C ALA A 207 -18.23 14.31 -7.63
N ASN A 208 -17.66 13.42 -8.44
CA ASN A 208 -17.84 13.41 -9.90
C ASN A 208 -19.24 12.96 -10.38
N ARG A 209 -20.22 12.80 -9.47
CA ARG A 209 -21.63 12.48 -9.77
C ARG A 209 -22.60 13.64 -9.49
N ALA A 210 -22.10 14.77 -8.99
CA ALA A 210 -22.92 15.96 -8.72
C ALA A 210 -22.79 17.05 -9.79
N GLY A 211 -22.20 16.74 -10.95
CA GLY A 211 -22.01 17.65 -12.09
C GLY A 211 -22.59 17.09 -13.37
#